data_AF-A0A3L8DXQ6-F1
#
_entry.id   AF-A0A3L8DXQ6-F1
#
_cell.length_a   1.000
_cell.length_b   1.000
_cell.length_c   1.000
_cell.angle_alpha   90.00
_cell.angle_beta   90.00
_cell.angle_gamma   90.00
#
_symmetry.space_group_name_H-M   'P 1'
#
loop_
_entity.id
_entity.type
_entity.pdbx_description
1 polymer ?
#
loop_
_entity_poly.entity_id
_entity_poly.type
_entity_poly.pdbx_seq_one_letter_code
_entity_poly.pdbx_strand_id
1 'polypeptide(L)'
;MENVRNHVDVKLLMKWNGRYGAKAMIAKPNFHSRSVFSENLVAIEMRKLEVKFNKPIYVGMCILDISKVCLYEFHQEYMLPLYRDKCKVVYTDTDSLIYHIECEDVYDQMKRDIPRFDTSDYAPDNIYSIPLMNKKVPGLMKDENNGAIMTEFVGLRAKMYALKVDGKKDTKKAKGVKTNVVARTITFDDYMQCLKDRIEMTRDQSRIQSKLHNVYTVCETKIALSPHDDKRYIVPKSTNTLPWGHYRVPL
;
A
#
# COMPACT_ATOMS: atom_id res chain seq x y z
N MET A 1 13.62 -1.59 1.74
CA MET A 1 15.08 -1.51 1.94
C MET A 1 15.46 -2.51 3.02
N GLU A 2 16.53 -3.28 2.82
CA GLU A 2 16.99 -4.30 3.77
C GLU A 2 17.37 -3.65 5.11
N ASN A 3 16.79 -4.13 6.21
CA ASN A 3 17.18 -3.69 7.55
C ASN A 3 18.25 -4.63 8.10
N VAL A 4 19.52 -4.25 7.94
CA VAL A 4 20.68 -5.03 8.40
C VAL A 4 20.70 -5.29 9.91
N ARG A 5 19.93 -4.53 10.71
CA ARG A 5 19.79 -4.79 12.16
C ARG A 5 19.01 -6.07 12.46
N ASN A 6 18.19 -6.53 11.52
CA ASN A 6 17.43 -7.77 11.65
C ASN A 6 18.26 -9.00 11.30
N HIS A 7 19.52 -8.84 10.86
CA HIS A 7 20.38 -9.97 10.54
C HIS A 7 20.78 -10.69 11.82
N VAL A 8 20.67 -12.01 11.78
CA VAL A 8 21.06 -12.90 12.87
C VAL A 8 22.08 -13.92 12.35
N ASP A 9 22.98 -14.33 13.23
CA ASP A 9 23.83 -15.49 12.98
C ASP A 9 23.09 -16.75 13.38
N VAL A 10 22.82 -17.62 12.40
CA VAL A 10 22.16 -18.91 12.64
C VAL A 10 23.21 -19.99 12.75
N LYS A 11 23.20 -20.76 13.84
CA LYS A 11 24.05 -21.93 14.04
C LYS A 11 23.21 -23.19 14.14
N LEU A 12 23.46 -24.15 13.25
CA LEU A 12 22.87 -25.48 13.31
C LEU A 12 23.77 -26.38 14.16
N LEU A 13 23.21 -26.96 15.22
CA LEU A 13 23.95 -27.74 16.21
C LEU A 13 23.27 -29.09 16.42
N MET A 14 24.08 -30.13 16.57
CA MET A 14 23.62 -31.51 16.86
C MET A 14 24.02 -32.01 18.25
N LYS A 15 24.76 -31.21 19.02
CA LYS A 15 25.28 -31.59 20.35
C LYS A 15 24.83 -30.58 21.39
N TRP A 16 24.34 -31.07 22.53
CA TRP A 16 23.95 -30.24 23.67
C TRP A 16 25.17 -29.67 24.42
N ASN A 17 26.11 -30.56 24.78
CA ASN A 17 27.29 -30.25 25.58
C ASN A 17 28.51 -29.86 24.72
N GLY A 18 29.54 -29.32 25.39
CA GLY A 18 30.83 -28.93 24.80
C GLY A 18 30.94 -27.43 24.49
N ARG A 19 32.16 -26.97 24.23
CA ARG A 19 32.48 -25.55 23.97
C ARG A 19 31.66 -24.93 22.83
N TYR A 20 31.31 -25.75 21.83
CA TYR A 20 30.51 -25.35 20.68
C TYR A 20 29.10 -25.96 20.68
N GLY A 21 28.68 -26.59 21.79
CA GLY A 21 27.34 -27.18 21.93
C GLY A 21 26.24 -26.13 22.12
N ALA A 22 24.99 -26.56 22.01
CA ALA A 22 23.82 -25.68 22.15
C ALA A 22 23.77 -24.95 23.50
N LYS A 23 24.13 -25.62 24.61
CA LYS A 23 24.18 -25.02 25.95
C LYS A 23 25.12 -23.81 25.99
N ALA A 24 26.29 -23.92 25.37
CA ALA A 24 27.29 -22.85 25.36
C ALA A 24 26.84 -21.65 24.50
N MET A 25 26.09 -21.88 23.42
CA MET A 25 25.56 -20.79 22.59
C MET A 25 24.37 -20.09 23.25
N ILE A 26 23.46 -20.83 23.90
CA ILE A 26 22.32 -20.26 24.63
C ILE A 26 22.78 -19.38 25.80
N ALA A 27 23.88 -19.74 26.46
CA ALA A 27 24.44 -18.97 27.57
C ALA A 27 25.09 -17.64 27.14
N LYS A 28 25.28 -17.39 25.84
CA LYS A 28 25.89 -16.14 25.38
C LYS A 28 24.87 -14.98 25.46
N PRO A 29 25.33 -13.76 25.79
CA PRO A 29 24.46 -12.61 25.96
C PRO A 29 23.74 -12.18 24.68
N ASN A 30 24.26 -12.55 23.50
CA ASN A 30 23.63 -12.28 22.22
C ASN A 30 22.72 -13.42 21.72
N PHE A 31 22.38 -14.39 22.56
CA PHE A 31 21.37 -15.39 22.22
C PHE A 31 20.02 -14.71 21.93
N HIS A 32 19.38 -15.06 20.81
CA HIS A 32 18.08 -14.53 20.45
C HIS A 32 16.96 -15.54 20.66
N SER A 33 17.06 -16.69 20.00
CA SER A 33 16.00 -17.68 19.94
C SER A 33 16.58 -19.07 19.59
N ARG A 34 15.75 -20.10 19.74
CA ARG A 34 16.07 -21.46 19.27
C ARG A 34 14.89 -22.07 18.53
N SER A 35 15.20 -22.85 17.50
CA SER A 35 14.24 -23.68 16.76
C SER A 35 14.73 -25.13 16.76
N VAL A 36 13.95 -26.03 17.34
CA VAL A 36 14.27 -27.47 17.36
C VAL A 36 13.61 -28.11 16.14
N PHE A 37 14.41 -28.75 15.28
CA PHE A 37 13.91 -29.42 14.08
C PHE A 37 13.74 -30.93 14.31
N SER A 38 14.60 -31.52 15.12
CA SER A 38 14.52 -32.92 15.54
C SER A 38 15.25 -33.11 16.88
N GLU A 39 15.21 -34.31 17.45
CA GLU A 39 15.94 -34.65 18.68
C GLU A 39 17.44 -34.33 18.60
N ASN A 40 18.02 -34.44 17.40
CA ASN A 40 19.44 -34.28 17.15
C ASN A 40 19.80 -33.00 16.40
N LEU A 41 18.85 -32.08 16.14
CA LEU A 41 19.14 -30.86 15.38
C LEU A 41 18.38 -29.65 15.93
N VAL A 42 19.16 -28.63 16.31
CA VAL A 42 18.65 -27.32 16.77
C VAL A 42 19.32 -26.19 15.99
N ALA A 43 18.52 -25.24 15.52
CA ALA A 43 19.00 -23.91 15.13
C ALA A 43 19.04 -23.00 16.36
N ILE A 44 20.18 -22.38 16.58
CA ILE A 44 20.36 -21.29 17.53
C ILE A 44 20.54 -19.99 16.75
N GLU A 45 19.65 -19.04 16.96
CA GLU A 45 19.75 -17.70 16.38
C GLU A 45 20.44 -16.77 17.37
N MET A 46 21.47 -16.09 16.90
CA MET A 46 22.29 -15.16 17.68
C MET A 46 22.18 -13.77 17.08
N ARG A 47 21.98 -12.73 17.90
CA ARG A 47 22.06 -11.34 17.48
C ARG A 47 23.49 -10.99 17.07
N LYS A 48 23.63 -10.16 16.03
CA LYS A 48 24.90 -9.54 15.67
C LYS A 48 25.31 -8.56 16.77
N LEU A 49 26.56 -8.66 17.23
CA LEU A 49 27.14 -7.73 18.20
C LEU A 49 27.55 -6.40 17.54
N GLU A 50 27.96 -6.47 16.28
CA GLU A 50 28.34 -5.33 15.46
C GLU A 50 27.54 -5.35 14.16
N VAL A 51 27.02 -4.19 13.76
CA VAL A 51 26.23 -4.04 12.53
C VAL A 51 26.87 -2.94 11.70
N LYS A 52 27.32 -3.28 10.49
CA LYS A 52 27.86 -2.33 9.53
C LYS A 52 26.71 -1.79 8.66
N PHE A 53 26.46 -0.48 8.73
CA PHE A 53 25.54 0.19 7.80
C PHE A 53 26.22 0.43 6.46
N ASN A 54 26.11 -0.55 5.56
CA ASN A 54 26.69 -0.52 4.21
C ASN A 54 25.64 -0.24 3.11
N LYS A 55 24.43 0.18 3.51
CA LYS A 55 23.33 0.50 2.60
C LYS A 55 23.09 2.00 2.59
N PRO A 56 22.79 2.62 1.43
CA PRO A 56 22.55 4.06 1.32
C PRO A 56 21.14 4.44 1.81
N ILE A 57 20.86 4.20 3.10
CA ILE A 57 19.53 4.41 3.69
C ILE A 57 19.10 5.88 3.61
N TYR A 58 20.04 6.78 3.89
CA TYR A 58 19.83 8.22 3.84
C TYR A 58 19.46 8.70 2.41
N VAL A 59 20.11 8.15 1.38
CA VAL A 59 19.77 8.48 -0.02
C VAL A 59 18.32 8.07 -0.33
N GLY A 60 17.91 6.87 0.12
CA GLY A 60 16.53 6.42 -0.06
C GLY A 60 15.51 7.32 0.64
N MET A 61 15.83 7.84 1.82
CA MET A 61 15.00 8.83 2.52
C MET A 61 14.88 10.13 1.71
N CYS A 62 15.99 10.68 1.23
CA CYS A 62 15.98 11.89 0.41
C CYS A 62 15.14 11.72 -0.87
N ILE A 63 15.25 10.58 -1.55
CA ILE A 63 14.44 10.28 -2.75
C ILE A 63 12.95 10.26 -2.42
N LEU A 64 12.57 9.65 -1.28
CA LEU A 64 11.16 9.61 -0.85
C LEU A 64 10.63 11.01 -0.54
N ASP A 65 11.43 11.87 0.08
CA ASP A 65 11.01 13.24 0.40
C ASP A 65 10.88 14.09 -0.88
N ILE A 66 11.82 13.98 -1.82
CA ILE A 66 11.71 14.61 -3.14
C ILE A 66 10.44 14.14 -3.88
N SER A 67 10.14 12.84 -3.83
CA SER A 67 8.92 12.30 -4.45
C SER A 67 7.64 12.87 -3.85
N LYS A 68 7.59 13.10 -2.53
CA LYS A 68 6.44 13.74 -1.87
C LYS A 68 6.31 15.20 -2.28
N VAL A 69 7.43 15.93 -2.36
CA VAL A 69 7.45 17.33 -2.80
C VAL A 69 6.83 17.46 -4.18
N CYS A 70 7.26 16.64 -5.14
CA CYS A 70 6.69 16.62 -6.50
C CYS A 70 5.15 16.41 -6.49
N LEU A 71 4.65 15.48 -5.67
CA LEU A 71 3.22 15.20 -5.55
C LEU A 71 2.45 16.35 -4.87
N TYR A 72 3.05 17.00 -3.87
CA TYR A 72 2.47 18.16 -3.19
C TYR A 72 2.49 19.42 -4.05
N GLU A 73 3.56 19.69 -4.78
CA GLU A 73 3.65 20.80 -5.74
C GLU A 73 2.56 20.65 -6.81
N PHE A 74 2.39 19.45 -7.37
CA PHE A 74 1.31 19.21 -8.34
C PHE A 74 -0.09 19.50 -7.76
N HIS A 75 -0.33 19.11 -6.51
CA HIS A 75 -1.63 19.38 -5.88
C HIS A 75 -1.80 20.87 -5.53
N GLN A 76 -0.84 21.46 -4.81
CA GLN A 76 -0.95 22.79 -4.21
C GLN A 76 -0.72 23.92 -5.21
N GLU A 77 0.20 23.75 -6.16
CA GLU A 77 0.59 24.81 -7.09
C GLU A 77 -0.13 24.71 -8.44
N TYR A 78 -0.66 23.54 -8.80
CA TYR A 78 -1.34 23.33 -10.08
C TYR A 78 -2.83 23.00 -9.93
N MET A 79 -3.19 21.89 -9.29
CA MET A 79 -4.60 21.46 -9.22
C MET A 79 -5.48 22.40 -8.39
N LEU A 80 -4.97 22.85 -7.23
CA LEU A 80 -5.73 23.70 -6.32
C LEU A 80 -5.99 25.11 -6.89
N PRO A 81 -5.02 25.83 -7.50
CA PRO A 81 -5.30 27.13 -8.10
C PRO A 81 -6.23 27.06 -9.32
N LEU A 82 -6.14 25.97 -10.09
CA LEU A 82 -6.91 25.74 -11.32
C LEU A 82 -8.40 25.47 -11.05
N TYR A 83 -8.70 24.59 -10.09
CA TYR A 83 -10.08 24.17 -9.80
C TYR A 83 -10.64 24.73 -8.49
N ARG A 84 -9.80 25.24 -7.59
CA ARG A 84 -10.17 25.80 -6.28
C ARG A 84 -11.02 24.83 -5.46
N ASP A 85 -12.22 25.24 -5.10
CA ASP A 85 -13.23 24.50 -4.34
C ASP A 85 -13.88 23.36 -5.14
N LYS A 86 -13.72 23.35 -6.46
CA LYS A 86 -14.23 22.30 -7.36
C LYS A 86 -13.33 21.07 -7.45
N CYS A 87 -12.24 21.02 -6.69
CA CYS A 87 -11.31 19.88 -6.68
C CYS A 87 -11.09 19.38 -5.26
N LYS A 88 -11.31 18.07 -5.07
CA LYS A 88 -11.10 17.40 -3.79
C LYS A 88 -10.28 16.14 -3.99
N VAL A 89 -9.18 16.00 -3.26
CA VAL A 89 -8.46 14.73 -3.16
C VAL A 89 -9.30 13.77 -2.32
N VAL A 90 -9.75 12.67 -2.92
CA VAL A 90 -10.54 11.63 -2.23
C VAL A 90 -9.67 10.48 -1.72
N TYR A 91 -8.49 10.27 -2.32
CA TYR A 91 -7.56 9.23 -1.91
C TYR A 91 -6.13 9.52 -2.37
N THR A 92 -5.14 9.01 -1.62
CA THR A 92 -3.73 9.05 -1.99
C THR A 92 -3.02 7.77 -1.54
N ASP A 93 -2.13 7.24 -2.38
CA ASP A 93 -1.20 6.18 -2.00
C ASP A 93 0.15 6.37 -2.70
N THR A 94 1.19 6.65 -1.91
CA THR A 94 2.60 6.79 -2.31
C THR A 94 2.86 7.87 -3.37
N ASP A 95 2.50 7.59 -4.62
CA ASP A 95 2.75 8.36 -5.84
C ASP A 95 1.46 8.63 -6.64
N SER A 96 0.30 8.28 -6.09
CA SER A 96 -1.00 8.44 -6.76
C SER A 96 -1.95 9.35 -5.98
N LEU A 97 -2.79 10.06 -6.74
CA LEU A 97 -3.88 10.90 -6.26
C LEU A 97 -5.15 10.53 -7.00
N ILE A 98 -6.25 10.37 -6.27
CA ILE A 98 -7.58 10.28 -6.86
C ILE A 98 -8.31 11.58 -6.53
N TYR A 99 -8.76 12.24 -7.58
CA TYR A 99 -9.47 13.51 -7.49
C TYR A 99 -10.95 13.33 -7.81
N HIS A 100 -11.78 14.03 -7.05
CA HIS A 100 -13.13 14.40 -7.45
C HIS A 100 -13.07 15.84 -7.96
N ILE A 101 -13.34 16.03 -9.26
CA ILE A 101 -13.24 17.32 -9.94
C ILE A 101 -14.58 17.66 -10.56
N GLU A 102 -15.08 18.87 -10.29
CA GLU A 102 -16.28 19.40 -10.93
C GLU A 102 -15.87 20.34 -12.07
N CYS A 103 -15.91 19.84 -13.30
CA CYS A 103 -15.61 20.60 -14.52
C CYS A 103 -16.39 20.05 -15.72
N GLU A 104 -16.43 20.79 -16.82
CA GLU A 104 -17.04 20.34 -18.07
C GLU A 104 -16.20 19.25 -18.74
N ASP A 105 -14.91 19.52 -19.00
CA ASP A 105 -13.96 18.55 -19.53
C ASP A 105 -12.56 18.75 -18.93
N VAL A 106 -12.09 17.75 -18.18
CA VAL A 106 -10.75 17.74 -17.57
C VAL A 106 -9.65 17.56 -18.63
N TYR A 107 -9.95 16.86 -19.71
CA TYR A 107 -8.97 16.50 -20.74
C TYR A 107 -8.61 17.68 -21.63
N ASP A 108 -9.51 18.64 -21.82
CA ASP A 108 -9.19 19.91 -22.48
C ASP A 108 -8.13 20.70 -21.70
N GLN A 109 -8.20 20.68 -20.37
CA GLN A 109 -7.17 21.31 -19.55
C GLN A 109 -5.85 20.52 -19.58
N MET A 110 -5.91 19.18 -19.54
CA MET A 110 -4.71 18.33 -19.71
C MET A 110 -4.02 18.55 -21.07
N LYS A 111 -4.80 18.75 -22.14
CA LYS A 111 -4.27 19.08 -23.49
C LYS A 111 -3.56 20.42 -23.52
N ARG A 112 -4.01 21.41 -22.76
CA ARG A 112 -3.33 22.72 -22.65
C ARG A 112 -2.01 22.61 -21.90
N ASP A 113 -1.97 21.79 -20.85
CA ASP A 113 -0.83 21.66 -19.94
C ASP A 113 -0.02 20.36 -20.14
N ILE A 114 0.06 19.83 -21.36
CA ILE A 114 0.81 18.59 -21.72
C ILE A 114 2.21 18.51 -21.09
N PRO A 115 3.02 19.59 -20.97
CA PRO A 115 4.34 19.51 -20.34
C PRO A 115 4.33 19.00 -18.89
N ARG A 116 3.17 18.98 -18.20
CA ARG A 116 3.01 18.47 -16.84
C ARG A 116 2.57 17.00 -16.78
N PHE A 117 2.22 16.41 -17.93
CA PHE A 117 1.64 15.07 -18.00
C PHE A 117 2.44 14.11 -18.89
N ASP A 118 2.50 12.85 -18.47
CA ASP A 118 2.84 11.73 -19.35
C ASP A 118 1.54 11.21 -19.98
N THR A 119 1.42 11.41 -21.29
CA THR A 119 0.26 11.02 -22.10
C THR A 119 0.61 9.91 -23.09
N SER A 120 1.79 9.31 -22.96
CA SER A 120 2.30 8.33 -23.93
C SER A 120 1.54 7.01 -23.98
N ASP A 121 0.78 6.69 -22.94
CA ASP A 121 0.00 5.46 -22.82
C ASP A 121 -1.45 5.59 -23.34
N TYR A 122 -1.84 6.76 -23.86
CA TYR A 122 -3.14 6.94 -24.52
C TYR A 122 -3.22 6.18 -25.86
N ALA A 123 -4.45 5.88 -26.29
CA ALA A 123 -4.67 5.35 -27.63
C ALA A 123 -4.42 6.45 -28.69
N PRO A 124 -3.81 6.14 -29.85
CA PRO A 124 -3.60 7.13 -30.91
C PRO A 124 -4.90 7.79 -31.42
N ASP A 125 -6.01 7.06 -31.35
CA ASP A 125 -7.36 7.43 -31.75
C ASP A 125 -8.28 7.76 -30.56
N ASN A 126 -7.70 8.19 -29.42
CA ASN A 126 -8.48 8.54 -28.24
C ASN A 126 -9.49 9.66 -28.52
N ILE A 127 -10.69 9.57 -27.92
CA ILE A 127 -11.81 10.48 -28.14
C ILE A 127 -11.52 11.94 -27.80
N TYR A 128 -10.51 12.20 -26.96
CA TYR A 128 -10.12 13.53 -26.55
C TYR A 128 -9.05 14.14 -27.47
N SER A 129 -8.53 13.42 -28.46
CA SER A 129 -7.41 13.87 -29.30
C SER A 129 -6.17 14.30 -28.50
N ILE A 130 -5.86 13.62 -27.39
CA ILE A 130 -4.66 13.85 -26.60
C ILE A 130 -3.43 13.37 -27.36
N PRO A 131 -2.37 14.18 -27.52
CA PRO A 131 -1.13 13.77 -28.17
C PRO A 131 -0.31 12.85 -27.28
N LEU A 132 0.41 11.91 -27.87
CA LEU A 132 1.23 10.91 -27.16
C LEU A 132 2.64 11.47 -26.87
N MET A 133 2.87 11.98 -25.66
CA MET A 133 4.09 12.69 -25.29
C MET A 133 4.67 12.20 -23.96
N ASN A 134 5.93 12.56 -23.70
CA ASN A 134 6.60 12.49 -22.39
C ASN A 134 6.75 11.10 -21.73
N LYS A 135 6.88 10.05 -22.55
CA LYS A 135 7.02 8.66 -22.08
C LYS A 135 8.09 8.48 -21.01
N LYS A 136 7.66 8.12 -19.79
CA LYS A 136 8.50 7.79 -18.62
C LYS A 136 9.42 8.92 -18.19
N VAL A 137 9.05 10.18 -18.44
CA VAL A 137 9.79 11.33 -17.92
C VAL A 137 9.50 11.47 -16.42
N PRO A 138 10.53 11.46 -15.54
CA PRO A 138 10.32 11.58 -14.10
C PRO A 138 9.65 12.89 -13.69
N GLY A 139 8.76 12.82 -12.70
CA GLY A 139 8.08 13.98 -12.11
C GLY A 139 6.81 14.42 -12.84
N LEU A 140 6.48 13.82 -13.98
CA LEU A 140 5.23 14.07 -14.67
C LEU A 140 4.11 13.17 -14.16
N MET A 141 2.89 13.72 -14.12
CA MET A 141 1.71 12.97 -13.72
C MET A 141 1.11 12.22 -14.90
N LYS A 142 0.56 11.04 -14.65
CA LYS A 142 -0.17 10.27 -15.68
C LYS A 142 -1.62 10.08 -15.28
N ASP A 143 -2.50 10.03 -16.27
CA ASP A 143 -3.85 9.50 -16.07
C ASP A 143 -3.80 7.98 -16.13
N GLU A 144 -3.96 7.33 -14.97
CA GLU A 144 -3.93 5.86 -14.87
C GLU A 144 -5.05 5.18 -15.67
N ASN A 145 -6.12 5.91 -16.00
CA ASN A 145 -7.25 5.36 -16.74
C ASN A 145 -7.20 5.62 -18.25
N ASN A 146 -6.20 6.35 -18.76
CA ASN A 146 -6.01 6.66 -20.19
C ASN A 146 -7.29 7.17 -20.87
N GLY A 147 -7.98 8.14 -20.25
CA GLY A 147 -9.21 8.73 -20.79
C GLY A 147 -10.52 8.07 -20.33
N ALA A 148 -10.46 6.91 -19.67
CA ALA A 148 -11.67 6.25 -19.16
C ALA A 148 -12.14 6.90 -17.85
N ILE A 149 -13.40 7.34 -17.81
CA ILE A 149 -13.95 8.08 -16.68
C ILE A 149 -14.18 7.14 -15.49
N MET A 150 -13.66 7.53 -14.32
CA MET A 150 -14.01 6.89 -13.05
C MET A 150 -15.37 7.42 -12.59
N THR A 151 -16.39 6.57 -12.58
CA THR A 151 -17.76 6.95 -12.24
C THR A 151 -18.05 6.86 -10.75
N GLU A 152 -17.47 5.86 -10.07
CA GLU A 152 -17.65 5.66 -8.63
C GLU A 152 -16.35 5.27 -7.95
N PHE A 153 -16.17 5.76 -6.72
CA PHE A 153 -15.05 5.43 -5.84
C PHE A 153 -15.53 5.19 -4.42
N VAL A 154 -15.08 4.11 -3.80
CA VAL A 154 -15.35 3.78 -2.39
C VAL A 154 -14.02 3.50 -1.70
N GLY A 155 -13.62 4.38 -0.79
CA GLY A 155 -12.46 4.19 0.09
C GLY A 155 -12.89 3.88 1.51
N LEU A 156 -12.48 2.72 2.04
CA LEU A 156 -12.77 2.33 3.42
C LEU A 156 -11.62 2.70 4.37
N ARG A 157 -10.38 2.45 3.96
CA ARG A 157 -9.15 2.82 4.67
C ARG A 157 -7.95 2.78 3.73
N ALA A 158 -6.78 3.15 4.23
CA ALA A 158 -5.53 3.07 3.47
C ALA A 158 -5.32 1.67 2.83
N LYS A 159 -5.15 1.64 1.49
CA LYS A 159 -4.99 0.43 0.67
C LYS A 159 -6.19 -0.54 0.70
N MET A 160 -7.38 -0.01 1.01
CA MET A 160 -8.65 -0.73 0.96
C MET A 160 -9.72 0.15 0.28
N TYR A 161 -9.93 -0.08 -1.02
CA TYR A 161 -10.81 0.72 -1.85
C TYR A 161 -11.29 -0.05 -3.08
N ALA A 162 -12.37 0.43 -3.68
CA ALA A 162 -12.87 -0.04 -4.97
C ALA A 162 -13.20 1.15 -5.89
N LEU A 163 -13.04 0.94 -7.19
CA LEU A 163 -13.36 1.92 -8.23
C LEU A 163 -14.09 1.26 -9.40
N LYS A 164 -15.07 1.98 -9.94
CA LYS A 164 -15.73 1.69 -11.21
C LYS A 164 -15.26 2.70 -12.24
N VAL A 165 -14.85 2.19 -13.39
CA VAL A 165 -14.35 2.98 -14.51
C VAL A 165 -15.10 2.52 -15.74
N ASP A 166 -15.60 3.49 -16.51
CA ASP A 166 -16.38 3.19 -17.70
C ASP A 166 -15.55 2.37 -18.71
N GLY A 167 -16.18 1.37 -19.32
CA GLY A 167 -15.52 0.42 -20.22
C GLY A 167 -14.47 -0.49 -19.57
N LYS A 168 -14.28 -0.48 -18.24
CA LYS A 168 -13.32 -1.33 -17.52
C LYS A 168 -13.98 -2.15 -16.42
N LYS A 169 -13.31 -3.25 -16.02
CA LYS A 169 -13.73 -4.05 -14.87
C LYS A 169 -13.42 -3.32 -13.56
N ASP A 170 -14.28 -3.52 -12.56
CA ASP A 170 -14.10 -3.00 -11.22
C ASP A 170 -12.71 -3.35 -10.68
N THR A 171 -11.97 -2.33 -10.24
CA THR A 171 -10.72 -2.54 -9.53
C THR A 171 -10.98 -2.54 -8.05
N LYS A 172 -10.60 -3.63 -7.39
CA LYS A 172 -10.83 -3.87 -5.96
C LYS A 172 -9.49 -4.09 -5.26
N LYS A 173 -9.21 -3.31 -4.21
CA LYS A 173 -8.03 -3.44 -3.38
C LYS A 173 -8.45 -3.68 -1.94
N ALA A 174 -7.97 -4.77 -1.34
CA ALA A 174 -8.17 -5.07 0.08
C ALA A 174 -6.85 -5.58 0.67
N LYS A 175 -6.06 -4.67 1.27
CA LYS A 175 -4.75 -5.02 1.84
C LYS A 175 -4.88 -6.14 2.86
N GLY A 176 -4.09 -7.19 2.66
CA GLY A 176 -4.01 -8.35 3.54
C GLY A 176 -4.93 -9.51 3.14
N VAL A 177 -5.84 -9.31 2.19
CA VAL A 177 -6.66 -10.37 1.59
C VAL A 177 -6.00 -10.86 0.30
N LYS A 178 -6.07 -12.16 0.02
CA LYS A 178 -5.52 -12.70 -1.22
C LYS A 178 -6.25 -12.19 -2.46
N THR A 179 -5.50 -11.90 -3.53
CA THR A 179 -6.04 -11.36 -4.78
C THR A 179 -7.13 -12.24 -5.40
N ASN A 180 -6.99 -13.57 -5.35
CA ASN A 180 -7.98 -14.50 -5.87
C ASN A 180 -9.30 -14.47 -5.07
N VAL A 181 -9.23 -14.30 -3.74
CA VAL A 181 -10.38 -14.15 -2.87
C VAL A 181 -11.10 -12.85 -3.18
N VAL A 182 -10.37 -11.74 -3.31
CA VAL A 182 -10.93 -10.44 -3.71
C VAL A 182 -11.60 -10.51 -5.08
N ALA A 183 -10.97 -11.18 -6.05
CA ALA A 183 -11.51 -11.30 -7.39
C ALA A 183 -12.82 -12.10 -7.44
N ARG A 184 -12.91 -13.20 -6.68
CA ARG A 184 -14.03 -14.16 -6.75
C ARG A 184 -15.18 -13.90 -5.78
N THR A 185 -14.90 -13.31 -4.61
CA THR A 185 -15.85 -13.30 -3.47
C THR A 185 -16.19 -11.92 -2.94
N ILE A 186 -15.57 -10.87 -3.49
CA ILE A 186 -15.81 -9.49 -3.08
C ILE A 186 -16.27 -8.71 -4.30
N THR A 187 -17.41 -8.04 -4.21
CA THR A 187 -17.97 -7.17 -5.27
C THR A 187 -17.69 -5.70 -4.95
N PHE A 188 -18.00 -4.78 -5.86
CA PHE A 188 -17.99 -3.35 -5.54
C PHE A 188 -19.07 -3.01 -4.50
N ASP A 189 -20.26 -3.62 -4.62
CA ASP A 189 -21.37 -3.39 -3.71
C ASP A 189 -21.06 -3.81 -2.28
N ASP A 190 -20.21 -4.84 -2.07
CA ASP A 190 -19.70 -5.20 -0.76
C ASP A 190 -18.95 -4.03 -0.09
N TYR A 191 -18.16 -3.25 -0.83
CA TYR A 191 -17.49 -2.05 -0.29
C TYR A 191 -18.51 -0.97 0.06
N MET A 192 -19.50 -0.76 -0.81
CA MET A 192 -20.55 0.22 -0.60
C MET A 192 -21.40 -0.13 0.64
N GLN A 193 -21.74 -1.40 0.80
CA GLN A 193 -22.48 -1.91 1.94
C GLN A 193 -21.65 -1.78 3.23
N CYS A 194 -20.38 -2.21 3.19
CA CYS A 194 -19.45 -2.05 4.30
C CYS A 194 -19.39 -0.59 4.78
N LEU A 195 -19.32 0.38 3.85
CA LEU A 195 -19.28 1.80 4.17
C LEU A 195 -20.61 2.32 4.76
N LYS A 196 -21.74 1.98 4.14
CA LYS A 196 -23.07 2.50 4.52
C LYS A 196 -23.56 1.90 5.83
N ASP A 197 -23.48 0.59 5.96
CA ASP A 197 -24.01 -0.16 7.10
C ASP A 197 -23.01 -0.21 8.26
N ARG A 198 -21.76 0.23 8.04
CA ARG A 198 -20.65 0.18 8.99
C ARG A 198 -20.43 -1.24 9.53
N ILE A 199 -20.49 -2.23 8.65
CA ILE A 199 -20.28 -3.64 8.97
C ILE A 199 -18.91 -4.13 8.51
N GLU A 200 -18.27 -4.96 9.31
CA GLU A 200 -17.10 -5.71 8.87
C GLU A 200 -17.54 -6.94 8.07
N MET A 201 -16.81 -7.26 7.02
CA MET A 201 -17.06 -8.46 6.22
C MET A 201 -15.87 -9.39 6.32
N THR A 202 -16.12 -10.67 6.60
CA THR A 202 -15.08 -11.70 6.66
C THR A 202 -15.10 -12.58 5.40
N ARG A 203 -13.94 -13.11 5.04
CA ARG A 203 -13.79 -14.12 3.98
C ARG A 203 -12.79 -15.18 4.41
N ASP A 204 -13.05 -16.41 4.00
CA ASP A 204 -12.11 -17.50 4.18
C ASP A 204 -11.02 -17.46 3.12
N GLN A 205 -9.79 -17.71 3.55
CA GLN A 205 -8.66 -17.85 2.65
C GLN A 205 -7.73 -18.96 3.12
N SER A 206 -7.23 -19.74 2.18
CA SER A 206 -6.23 -20.77 2.45
C SER A 206 -4.85 -20.26 2.08
N ARG A 207 -3.83 -20.48 2.90
CA ARG A 207 -2.43 -20.19 2.59
C ARG A 207 -1.53 -21.38 2.89
N ILE A 208 -0.43 -21.45 2.15
CA ILE A 208 0.66 -22.36 2.45
C ILE A 208 1.59 -21.64 3.44
N GLN A 209 1.90 -22.29 4.54
CA GLN A 209 2.80 -21.78 5.57
C GLN A 209 3.83 -22.84 5.91
N SER A 210 5.11 -22.45 5.95
CA SER A 210 6.18 -23.30 6.48
C SER A 210 6.40 -22.95 7.95
N LYS A 211 6.42 -23.97 8.81
CA LYS A 211 6.78 -23.84 10.23
C LYS A 211 7.73 -24.98 10.58
N LEU A 212 8.93 -24.63 11.04
CA LEU A 212 10.00 -25.59 11.35
C LEU A 212 10.28 -26.56 10.18
N HIS A 213 10.41 -26.02 8.96
CA HIS A 213 10.59 -26.77 7.70
C HIS A 213 9.44 -27.73 7.32
N ASN A 214 8.36 -27.79 8.08
CA ASN A 214 7.17 -28.52 7.70
C ASN A 214 6.18 -27.58 7.01
N VAL A 215 5.67 -28.01 5.86
CA VAL A 215 4.74 -27.23 5.04
C VAL A 215 3.31 -27.61 5.39
N TYR A 216 2.50 -26.61 5.70
CA TYR A 216 1.08 -26.77 6.05
C TYR A 216 0.21 -25.96 5.12
N THR A 217 -0.97 -26.49 4.80
CA THR A 217 -2.07 -25.70 4.26
C THR A 217 -2.92 -25.24 5.44
N VAL A 218 -2.99 -23.94 5.66
CA VAL A 218 -3.76 -23.31 6.74
C VAL A 218 -4.93 -22.57 6.12
N CYS A 219 -6.15 -22.90 6.57
CA CYS A 219 -7.35 -22.11 6.29
C CYS A 219 -7.53 -21.11 7.43
N GLU A 220 -7.76 -19.85 7.08
CA GLU A 220 -8.03 -18.78 8.04
C GLU A 220 -9.24 -17.96 7.58
N THR A 221 -10.15 -17.63 8.49
CA THR A 221 -11.19 -16.62 8.29
C THR A 221 -10.59 -15.26 8.62
N LYS A 222 -10.69 -14.32 7.68
CA LYS A 222 -10.06 -13.00 7.80
C LYS A 222 -11.08 -11.89 7.59
N ILE A 223 -10.96 -10.81 8.35
CA ILE A 223 -11.67 -9.55 8.07
C ILE A 223 -11.16 -9.03 6.72
N ALA A 224 -12.03 -9.12 5.72
CA ALA A 224 -11.74 -8.78 4.33
C ALA A 224 -12.01 -7.30 4.07
N LEU A 225 -13.11 -6.77 4.58
CA LEU A 225 -13.48 -5.35 4.52
C LEU A 225 -13.83 -4.86 5.93
N SER A 226 -13.40 -3.64 6.25
CA SER A 226 -13.72 -2.98 7.51
C SER A 226 -13.93 -1.49 7.25
N PRO A 227 -14.98 -0.87 7.81
CA PRO A 227 -15.27 0.56 7.66
C PRO A 227 -14.43 1.43 8.58
N HIS A 228 -13.61 0.81 9.43
CA HIS A 228 -12.79 1.51 10.42
C HIS A 228 -11.42 1.87 9.81
N ASP A 229 -11.10 3.16 9.83
CA ASP A 229 -9.77 3.68 9.53
C ASP A 229 -9.12 4.13 10.84
N ASP A 230 -8.07 3.44 11.26
CA ASP A 230 -7.30 3.75 12.46
C ASP A 230 -6.36 4.95 12.27
N LYS A 231 -6.11 5.36 11.03
CA LYS A 231 -5.15 6.42 10.69
C LYS A 231 -5.78 7.80 10.55
N ARG A 232 -7.11 7.87 10.51
CA ARG A 232 -7.84 9.12 10.34
C ARG A 232 -9.06 9.15 11.24
N TYR A 233 -9.42 10.35 11.68
CA TYR A 233 -10.66 10.57 12.39
C TYR A 233 -11.82 10.61 11.40
N ILE A 234 -12.76 9.68 11.51
CA ILE A 234 -13.99 9.67 10.71
C ILE A 234 -14.99 10.63 11.34
N VAL A 235 -15.39 11.67 10.60
CA VAL A 235 -16.36 12.66 11.11
C VAL A 235 -17.73 11.98 11.28
N PRO A 236 -18.36 12.07 12.47
CA PRO A 236 -19.62 11.39 12.76
C PRO A 236 -20.70 11.69 11.71
N LYS A 237 -21.47 10.66 11.33
CA LYS A 237 -22.55 10.74 10.33
C LYS A 237 -22.13 11.25 8.95
N SER A 238 -20.84 11.18 8.61
CA SER A 238 -20.34 11.54 7.29
C SER A 238 -19.32 10.52 6.77
N THR A 239 -18.93 10.67 5.51
CA THR A 239 -17.81 9.96 4.86
C THR A 239 -16.52 10.79 4.87
N ASN A 240 -16.56 12.00 5.43
CA ASN A 240 -15.39 12.86 5.52
C ASN A 240 -14.47 12.40 6.64
N THR A 241 -13.16 12.50 6.41
CA THR A 241 -12.14 12.13 7.39
C THR A 241 -11.13 13.25 7.59
N LEU A 242 -10.71 13.43 8.83
CA LEU A 242 -9.70 14.41 9.23
C LEU A 242 -8.43 13.68 9.67
N PRO A 243 -7.24 14.26 9.44
CA PRO A 243 -6.04 13.73 10.06
C PRO A 243 -6.13 13.89 11.58
N TRP A 244 -5.56 12.93 12.31
CA TRP A 244 -5.43 13.05 13.76
C TRP A 244 -4.63 14.33 14.11
N GLY A 245 -5.06 15.05 15.15
CA GLY A 245 -4.49 16.34 15.55
C GLY A 245 -5.07 17.57 14.81
N HIS A 246 -6.00 17.38 13.87
CA HIS A 246 -6.71 18.50 13.24
C HIS A 246 -7.60 19.23 14.26
N TYR A 247 -7.67 20.56 14.21
CA TYR A 247 -8.39 21.41 15.20
C TYR A 247 -9.90 21.13 15.34
N ARG A 248 -10.49 20.40 14.38
CA ARG A 248 -11.91 19.97 14.37
C ARG A 248 -12.13 18.59 14.97
N VAL A 249 -11.05 17.89 15.34
CA VAL A 249 -11.12 16.60 16.02
C VAL A 249 -11.32 16.90 17.51
N PRO A 250 -12.40 16.41 18.13
CA PRO A 250 -12.59 16.54 19.57
C PRO A 250 -11.41 15.91 20.32
N LEU A 251 -10.98 16.56 21.40
CA LEU A 251 -9.99 16.02 22.34
C LEU A 251 -10.59 14.86 23.16
#